data_AF-A0A9W8NJI8-F1
#
_entry.id   AF-A0A9W8NJI8-F1
#
_cell.length_a   1.000
_cell.length_b   1.000
_cell.length_c   1.000
_cell.angle_alpha   90.00
_cell.angle_beta   90.00
_cell.angle_gamma   90.00
#
_symmetry.space_group_name_H-M   'P 1'
#
loop_
_entity.id
_entity.type
_entity.pdbx_description
1 polymer ?
#
loop_
_entity_poly.entity_id
_entity_poly.type
_entity_poly.pdbx_seq_one_letter_code
_entity_poly.pdbx_strand_id
1 'polypeptide(L)'
;MAGLSRDDLTGWSERPIVRFSDQRHSAMLFIRSCPFTRDEETFNDCLGHCSICCTGFSADKISKEFRKQCNALFGDGRWLDRGCRVEISNNITCLTSSLFSSVRSDFVDFARKFATKVEKGMQKAEQPKQTNHGSSAELGAALLKHQAEVKAQGTETLEKYLNEIAHNTSATAWLATMYSRYFGYQRRRIDSLYSQSGDLYAERKVKEKENICIVATRIMNKLYPYWGVYSSLIFNALKETRFKASYLEDISKKELDQIADLVVTLLLQTEINLTISKDTPIINPAFFLAIFLEQPYSEICKTIGLDRFSDLDLQEEINVLAGSLGQLGLECGQIPVSTLVAKSGMEFECHEENLVIRLGPLQSVQSGQGNSHQGSPHNWSEAGNDWMQFVNLENTELPGREGSNGHLGSA
;
A
#
# COMPACT_ATOMS: atom_id res chain seq x y z
N MET A 1 46.50 0.55 -30.55
CA MET A 1 45.20 0.90 -29.93
C MET A 1 45.46 2.07 -29.00
N ALA A 2 45.12 3.29 -29.44
CA ALA A 2 45.35 4.50 -28.67
C ALA A 2 44.31 4.61 -27.55
N GLY A 3 44.77 4.80 -26.32
CA GLY A 3 43.89 5.09 -25.18
C GLY A 3 43.25 6.46 -25.36
N LEU A 4 41.92 6.49 -25.45
CA LEU A 4 41.16 7.73 -25.41
C LEU A 4 41.31 8.35 -24.02
N SER A 5 41.88 9.56 -23.99
CA SER A 5 42.03 10.40 -22.81
C SER A 5 40.65 10.81 -22.27
N ARG A 6 40.60 11.12 -20.97
CA ARG A 6 39.38 11.26 -20.16
C ARG A 6 38.62 12.58 -20.39
N ASP A 7 39.07 13.45 -21.32
CA ASP A 7 38.73 14.88 -21.27
C ASP A 7 37.98 15.48 -22.48
N ASP A 8 37.65 14.72 -23.53
CA ASP A 8 36.80 15.23 -24.64
C ASP A 8 35.35 14.71 -24.55
N LEU A 9 34.64 15.08 -23.48
CA LEU A 9 33.23 14.71 -23.23
C LEU A 9 32.23 15.85 -23.51
N THR A 10 32.59 16.86 -24.30
CA THR A 10 31.64 17.90 -24.74
C THR A 10 30.60 17.29 -25.69
N GLY A 11 29.32 17.30 -25.29
CA GLY A 11 28.19 16.81 -26.12
C GLY A 11 27.50 15.53 -25.64
N TRP A 12 28.00 14.90 -24.56
CA TRP A 12 27.33 13.76 -23.96
C TRP A 12 26.17 14.19 -23.08
N SER A 13 24.98 13.64 -23.33
CA SER A 13 23.82 13.76 -22.46
C SER A 13 23.79 12.61 -21.46
N GLU A 14 23.54 12.91 -20.19
CA GLU A 14 23.35 11.91 -19.14
C GLU A 14 21.84 11.66 -18.96
N ARG A 15 21.46 10.39 -18.93
CA ARG A 15 20.06 9.93 -18.87
C ARG A 15 19.77 9.27 -17.52
N PRO A 16 18.48 9.17 -17.12
CA PRO A 16 18.10 8.83 -15.74
C PRO A 16 18.69 7.49 -15.27
N ILE A 17 18.88 7.44 -13.96
CA ILE A 17 19.43 6.30 -13.24
C ILE A 17 18.45 5.15 -13.29
N VAL A 18 18.85 4.03 -13.88
CA VAL A 18 18.07 2.78 -13.86
C VAL A 18 18.59 1.92 -12.72
N ARG A 19 17.79 1.73 -11.67
CA ARG A 19 18.09 0.76 -10.61
C ARG A 19 17.59 -0.62 -11.03
N PHE A 20 18.43 -1.63 -10.86
CA PHE A 20 18.06 -3.02 -11.15
C PHE A 20 18.75 -3.97 -10.18
N SER A 21 18.10 -5.08 -9.87
CA SER A 21 18.57 -6.05 -8.88
C SER A 21 18.50 -7.47 -9.42
N ASP A 22 19.33 -8.37 -8.88
CA ASP A 22 19.10 -9.82 -8.92
C ASP A 22 18.63 -10.32 -7.55
N GLN A 23 18.55 -11.65 -7.37
CA GLN A 23 18.07 -12.23 -6.11
C GLN A 23 18.93 -11.85 -4.89
N ARG A 24 20.15 -11.34 -5.09
CA ARG A 24 21.19 -11.15 -4.06
C ARG A 24 21.92 -9.81 -4.13
N HIS A 25 21.81 -9.08 -5.24
CA HIS A 25 22.64 -7.93 -5.54
C HIS A 25 21.82 -6.79 -6.18
N SER A 26 22.24 -5.56 -5.93
CA SER A 26 21.63 -4.33 -6.45
C SER A 26 22.65 -3.56 -7.29
N ALA A 27 22.16 -2.86 -8.31
CA ALA A 27 22.96 -2.05 -9.22
C ALA A 27 22.20 -0.78 -9.65
N MET A 28 22.96 0.27 -9.97
CA MET A 28 22.50 1.52 -10.58
C MET A 28 23.23 1.70 -11.90
N LEU A 29 22.49 1.78 -12.99
CA LEU A 29 23.02 2.05 -14.32
C LEU A 29 22.73 3.50 -14.72
N PHE A 30 23.78 4.18 -15.14
CA PHE A 30 23.75 5.48 -15.78
C PHE A 30 24.10 5.29 -17.25
N ILE A 31 23.35 5.94 -18.14
CA ILE A 31 23.63 5.90 -19.58
C ILE A 31 24.03 7.30 -19.99
N ARG A 32 25.23 7.39 -20.56
CA ARG A 32 25.67 8.58 -21.28
C ARG A 32 25.55 8.29 -22.76
N SER A 33 24.99 9.23 -23.50
CA SER A 33 24.92 9.13 -24.96
C SER A 33 25.35 10.41 -25.65
N CYS A 34 26.01 10.26 -26.80
CA CYS A 34 26.34 11.36 -27.71
C CYS A 34 25.67 11.11 -29.06
N PRO A 35 24.80 12.00 -29.55
CA PRO A 35 24.19 11.83 -30.88
C PRO A 35 25.25 12.04 -31.97
N PHE A 36 25.10 11.31 -33.08
CA PHE A 36 25.86 11.53 -34.31
C PHE A 36 24.99 11.22 -35.53
N THR A 37 25.32 11.84 -36.68
CA THR A 37 24.52 11.70 -37.90
C THR A 37 25.28 10.89 -38.95
N ARG A 38 24.58 9.96 -39.61
CA ARG A 38 25.09 9.18 -40.74
C ARG A 38 23.96 9.01 -41.75
N ASP A 39 24.21 9.33 -43.01
CA ASP A 39 23.25 9.16 -44.10
C ASP A 39 21.89 9.82 -43.79
N GLU A 40 21.93 11.04 -43.22
CA GLU A 40 20.76 11.82 -42.75
C GLU A 40 19.99 11.25 -41.54
N GLU A 41 20.38 10.08 -41.03
CA GLU A 41 19.81 9.48 -39.82
C GLU A 41 20.64 9.80 -38.57
N THR A 42 19.97 9.99 -37.42
CA THR A 42 20.63 10.24 -36.12
C THR A 42 20.74 8.94 -35.32
N PHE A 43 21.96 8.63 -34.93
CA PHE A 43 22.32 7.50 -34.06
C PHE A 43 22.88 8.03 -32.74
N ASN A 44 22.99 7.15 -31.74
CA ASN A 44 23.57 7.50 -30.45
C ASN A 44 24.78 6.62 -30.12
N ASP A 45 25.90 7.24 -29.75
CA ASP A 45 27.04 6.54 -29.19
C ASP A 45 26.85 6.41 -27.68
N CYS A 46 26.72 5.19 -27.15
CA CYS A 46 26.26 4.97 -25.77
C CYS A 46 27.35 4.32 -24.90
N LEU A 47 27.57 4.89 -23.72
CA LEU A 47 28.44 4.37 -22.67
C LEU A 47 27.65 4.18 -21.38
N GLY A 48 27.66 2.95 -20.86
CA GLY A 48 27.09 2.64 -19.55
C GLY A 48 28.08 2.92 -18.42
N HIS A 49 27.59 3.41 -17.29
CA HIS A 49 28.31 3.42 -16.03
C HIS A 49 27.42 2.75 -14.98
N CYS A 50 27.87 1.62 -14.45
CA CYS A 50 27.10 0.79 -13.54
C CYS A 50 27.78 0.76 -12.17
N SER A 51 27.12 1.32 -11.18
CA SER A 51 27.51 1.19 -9.79
C SER A 51 26.84 -0.08 -9.22
N ILE A 52 27.62 -1.04 -8.75
CA ILE A 52 27.14 -2.31 -8.19
C ILE A 52 27.43 -2.40 -6.69
N CYS A 53 26.66 -3.22 -5.98
CA CYS A 53 26.83 -3.39 -4.54
C CYS A 53 28.08 -4.20 -4.13
N CYS A 54 28.48 -5.19 -4.93
CA CYS A 54 29.65 -6.03 -4.67
C CYS A 54 30.05 -6.79 -5.93
N THR A 55 31.25 -7.37 -5.93
CA THR A 55 31.81 -8.18 -7.03
C THR A 55 30.97 -9.41 -7.41
N GLY A 56 30.00 -9.81 -6.59
CA GLY A 56 29.08 -10.91 -6.87
C GLY A 56 28.00 -10.59 -7.91
N PHE A 57 27.81 -9.32 -8.31
CA PHE A 57 26.81 -8.95 -9.32
C PHE A 57 27.24 -9.43 -10.71
N SER A 58 26.35 -10.14 -11.42
CA SER A 58 26.63 -10.72 -12.74
C SER A 58 26.87 -9.66 -13.83
N ALA A 59 28.06 -9.70 -14.46
CA ALA A 59 28.42 -8.82 -15.58
C ALA A 59 27.50 -9.01 -16.80
N ASP A 60 27.06 -10.24 -17.06
CA ASP A 60 26.09 -10.54 -18.13
C ASP A 60 24.77 -9.81 -17.90
N LYS A 61 24.34 -9.72 -16.64
CA LYS A 61 23.10 -9.05 -16.29
C LYS A 61 23.20 -7.53 -16.49
N ILE A 62 24.33 -6.93 -16.12
CA ILE A 62 24.62 -5.52 -16.39
C ILE A 62 24.56 -5.24 -17.89
N SER A 63 25.22 -6.09 -18.70
CA SER A 63 25.27 -5.93 -20.15
C SER A 63 23.89 -6.08 -20.80
N LYS A 64 23.09 -7.05 -20.33
CA LYS A 64 21.70 -7.23 -20.79
C LYS A 64 20.81 -6.05 -20.44
N GLU A 65 20.88 -5.55 -19.21
CA GLU A 65 20.07 -4.39 -18.80
C GLU A 65 20.51 -3.13 -19.55
N PHE A 66 21.81 -2.90 -19.73
CA PHE A 66 22.31 -1.78 -20.53
C PHE A 66 21.76 -1.79 -21.96
N ARG A 67 21.83 -2.94 -22.66
CA ARG A 67 21.27 -3.08 -24.00
C ARG A 67 19.76 -2.85 -24.04
N LYS A 68 19.04 -3.41 -23.08
CA LYS A 68 17.59 -3.23 -22.96
C LYS A 68 17.23 -1.75 -22.80
N GLN A 69 17.95 -1.02 -21.96
CA GLN A 69 17.70 0.40 -21.73
C GLN A 69 18.08 1.27 -22.94
N CYS A 70 19.21 1.01 -23.59
CA CYS A 70 19.57 1.71 -24.84
C CYS A 70 18.56 1.44 -25.97
N ASN A 71 18.09 0.20 -26.13
CA ASN A 71 17.04 -0.15 -27.09
C ASN A 71 15.73 0.58 -26.78
N ALA A 72 15.35 0.68 -25.51
CA ALA A 72 14.15 1.39 -25.09
C ALA A 72 14.26 2.91 -25.34
N LEU A 73 15.43 3.50 -25.13
CA LEU A 73 15.66 4.94 -25.26
C LEU A 73 15.83 5.40 -26.71
N PHE A 74 16.53 4.63 -27.54
CA PHE A 74 16.97 5.06 -28.87
C PHE A 74 16.38 4.25 -30.02
N GLY A 75 15.76 3.10 -29.72
CA GLY A 75 15.30 2.13 -30.71
C GLY A 75 16.37 1.11 -31.08
N ASP A 76 15.93 -0.08 -31.48
CA ASP A 76 16.83 -1.17 -31.86
C ASP A 76 17.64 -0.80 -33.12
N GLY A 77 18.94 -1.12 -33.10
CA GLY A 77 19.87 -0.76 -34.19
C GLY A 77 20.22 0.73 -34.33
N ARG A 78 19.71 1.62 -33.48
CA ARG A 78 19.93 3.08 -33.56
C ARG A 78 21.00 3.63 -32.63
N TRP A 79 21.86 2.77 -32.10
CA TRP A 79 22.91 3.15 -31.17
C TRP A 79 24.12 2.22 -31.26
N LEU A 80 25.26 2.70 -30.78
CA LEU A 80 26.53 1.96 -30.72
C LEU A 80 26.90 1.64 -29.26
N ASP A 81 27.29 0.40 -29.02
CA ASP A 81 27.71 -0.11 -27.71
C ASP A 81 29.20 0.21 -27.47
N ARG A 82 29.51 1.18 -26.59
CA ARG A 82 30.88 1.44 -26.10
C ARG A 82 31.22 0.66 -24.84
N GLY A 83 30.35 -0.26 -24.43
CA GLY A 83 30.46 -1.04 -23.22
C GLY A 83 29.87 -0.34 -22.00
N CYS A 84 30.05 -1.00 -20.87
CA CYS A 84 29.59 -0.53 -19.56
C CYS A 84 30.76 -0.58 -18.58
N ARG A 85 31.07 0.56 -17.96
CA ARG A 85 32.05 0.66 -16.88
C ARG A 85 31.38 0.23 -15.58
N VAL A 86 32.05 -0.60 -14.79
CA VAL A 86 31.49 -1.11 -13.54
C VAL A 86 32.33 -0.60 -12.38
N GLU A 87 31.67 -0.03 -11.37
CA GLU A 87 32.28 0.37 -10.11
C GLU A 87 31.53 -0.22 -8.93
N ILE A 88 32.24 -0.52 -7.84
CA ILE A 88 31.60 -0.95 -6.60
C ILE A 88 31.30 0.30 -5.78
N SER A 89 30.04 0.49 -5.40
CA SER A 89 29.60 1.65 -4.62
C SER A 89 29.16 1.24 -3.22
N ASN A 90 29.75 1.88 -2.21
CA ASN A 90 29.36 1.71 -0.81
C ASN A 90 27.93 2.20 -0.52
N ASN A 91 27.36 3.00 -1.42
CA ASN A 91 25.99 3.50 -1.31
C ASN A 91 24.95 2.49 -1.85
N ILE A 92 25.40 1.34 -2.37
CA ILE A 92 24.54 0.29 -2.90
C ILE A 92 24.83 -0.99 -2.12
N THR A 93 23.85 -1.48 -1.35
CA THR A 93 24.02 -2.64 -0.48
C THR A 93 23.64 -3.94 -1.17
N CYS A 94 24.44 -5.00 -0.97
CA CYS A 94 24.09 -6.33 -1.47
C CYS A 94 22.91 -6.85 -0.65
N LEU A 95 21.91 -7.43 -1.33
CA LEU A 95 20.71 -7.96 -0.70
C LEU A 95 21.02 -9.12 0.27
N THR A 96 22.22 -9.71 0.26
CA THR A 96 22.53 -10.89 1.10
C THR A 96 23.85 -10.88 1.89
N SER A 97 24.80 -9.96 1.69
CA SER A 97 26.17 -10.19 2.21
C SER A 97 26.46 -9.70 3.64
N SER A 98 25.76 -8.70 4.17
CA SER A 98 26.05 -8.18 5.52
C SER A 98 24.83 -8.06 6.43
N LEU A 99 23.62 -7.96 5.87
CA LEU A 99 22.39 -7.81 6.65
C LEU A 99 21.75 -9.14 7.08
N PHE A 100 22.07 -10.24 6.39
CA PHE A 100 21.32 -11.51 6.52
C PHE A 100 22.17 -12.72 6.93
N SER A 101 23.50 -12.61 6.93
CA SER A 101 24.41 -13.74 7.24
C SER A 101 24.31 -14.20 8.70
N SER A 102 23.83 -13.33 9.59
CA SER A 102 23.55 -13.63 11.01
C SER A 102 22.06 -13.93 11.29
N VAL A 103 21.20 -13.84 10.27
CA VAL A 103 19.74 -13.95 10.42
C VAL A 103 19.30 -15.35 10.03
N ARG A 104 18.36 -15.93 10.80
CA ARG A 104 17.85 -17.29 10.54
C ARG A 104 17.24 -17.36 9.13
N SER A 105 17.57 -18.43 8.39
CA SER A 105 17.16 -18.58 6.98
C SER A 105 15.65 -18.61 6.79
N ASP A 106 14.91 -19.15 7.77
CA ASP A 106 13.44 -19.18 7.77
C ASP A 106 12.81 -17.79 7.87
N PHE A 107 13.47 -16.81 8.52
CA PHE A 107 13.01 -15.42 8.55
C PHE A 107 13.13 -14.78 7.17
N VAL A 108 14.24 -15.06 6.47
CA VAL A 108 14.49 -14.53 5.12
C VAL A 108 13.47 -15.11 4.14
N ASP A 109 13.18 -16.41 4.23
CA ASP A 109 12.20 -17.08 3.38
C ASP A 109 10.78 -16.55 3.63
N PHE A 110 10.41 -16.34 4.90
CA PHE A 110 9.15 -15.68 5.24
C PHE A 110 9.08 -14.27 4.66
N ALA A 111 10.12 -13.46 4.86
CA ALA A 111 10.15 -12.08 4.41
C ALA A 111 10.02 -11.97 2.89
N ARG A 112 10.73 -12.85 2.14
CA ARG A 112 10.60 -12.95 0.69
C ARG A 112 9.18 -13.33 0.27
N LYS A 113 8.59 -14.33 0.92
CA LYS A 113 7.21 -14.75 0.64
C LYS A 113 6.21 -13.63 0.91
N PHE A 114 6.39 -12.87 1.99
CA PHE A 114 5.56 -11.72 2.31
C PHE A 114 5.70 -10.63 1.24
N ALA A 115 6.92 -10.23 0.90
CA ALA A 115 7.18 -9.20 -0.11
C ALA A 115 6.58 -9.59 -1.48
N THR A 116 6.79 -10.83 -1.94
CA THR A 116 6.17 -11.35 -3.17
C THR A 116 4.64 -11.34 -3.11
N LYS A 117 4.05 -11.57 -1.94
CA LYS A 117 2.59 -11.53 -1.77
C LYS A 117 2.07 -10.10 -1.81
N VAL A 118 2.79 -9.15 -1.22
CA VAL A 118 2.45 -7.72 -1.32
C VAL A 118 2.52 -7.26 -2.77
N GLU A 119 3.64 -7.51 -3.46
CA GLU A 119 3.82 -7.15 -4.88
C GLU A 119 2.69 -7.71 -5.77
N LYS A 120 2.41 -9.02 -5.66
CA LYS A 120 1.31 -9.66 -6.41
C LYS A 120 -0.07 -9.14 -6.03
N GLY A 121 -0.27 -8.77 -4.77
CA GLY A 121 -1.53 -8.23 -4.28
C GLY A 121 -1.77 -6.81 -4.81
N MET A 122 -0.72 -5.99 -4.84
CA MET A 122 -0.76 -4.63 -5.37
C MET A 122 -1.03 -4.63 -6.89
N GLN A 123 -0.35 -5.50 -7.66
CA GLN A 123 -0.63 -5.67 -9.10
C GLN A 123 -2.06 -6.12 -9.40
N LYS A 124 -2.69 -6.88 -8.49
CA LYS A 124 -4.10 -7.27 -8.64
C LYS A 124 -5.06 -6.13 -8.34
N ALA A 125 -4.68 -5.19 -7.49
CA ALA A 125 -5.49 -4.02 -7.18
C ALA A 125 -5.62 -3.07 -8.39
N GLU A 126 -4.68 -3.10 -9.34
CA GLU A 126 -4.76 -2.37 -10.61
C GLU A 126 -5.89 -2.84 -11.53
N GLN A 127 -6.33 -4.09 -11.36
CA GLN A 127 -7.39 -4.69 -12.16
C GLN A 127 -8.62 -4.82 -11.27
N PRO A 128 -9.49 -3.79 -11.17
CA PRO A 128 -10.75 -3.93 -10.47
C PRO A 128 -11.56 -5.01 -11.20
N LYS A 129 -11.48 -6.24 -10.66
CA LYS A 129 -12.46 -7.25 -11.01
C LYS A 129 -13.79 -6.67 -10.55
N GLN A 130 -14.80 -6.71 -11.40
CA GLN A 130 -16.19 -6.59 -10.97
C GLN A 130 -16.49 -7.74 -10.00
N THR A 131 -16.02 -7.61 -8.77
CA THR A 131 -16.42 -8.45 -7.66
C THR A 131 -17.77 -7.93 -7.21
N ASN A 132 -18.78 -8.78 -7.27
CA ASN A 132 -20.12 -8.50 -6.74
C ASN A 132 -20.02 -7.79 -5.38
N HIS A 133 -20.28 -6.48 -5.37
CA HIS A 133 -20.17 -5.60 -4.19
C HIS A 133 -21.07 -6.03 -3.02
N GLY A 134 -22.01 -6.97 -3.25
CA GLY A 134 -22.90 -7.50 -2.21
C GLY A 134 -22.18 -8.04 -0.97
N SER A 135 -21.10 -8.83 -1.12
CA SER A 135 -20.55 -9.56 0.05
C SER A 135 -19.75 -8.73 1.07
N SER A 136 -19.25 -7.54 0.70
CA SER A 136 -18.51 -6.64 1.60
C SER A 136 -19.44 -5.61 2.25
N ALA A 137 -20.39 -5.11 1.45
CA ALA A 137 -21.51 -4.29 1.89
C ALA A 137 -22.37 -4.98 2.95
N GLU A 138 -22.71 -6.24 2.73
CA GLU A 138 -23.48 -7.08 3.67
C GLU A 138 -22.75 -7.27 5.01
N LEU A 139 -21.42 -7.47 4.98
CA LEU A 139 -20.61 -7.53 6.20
C LEU A 139 -20.68 -6.20 6.95
N GLY A 140 -20.54 -5.06 6.26
CA GLY A 140 -20.61 -3.73 6.88
C GLY A 140 -21.95 -3.46 7.55
N ALA A 141 -23.04 -3.71 6.85
CA ALA A 141 -24.40 -3.52 7.38
C ALA A 141 -24.67 -4.40 8.61
N ALA A 142 -24.21 -5.65 8.59
CA ALA A 142 -24.41 -6.55 9.71
C ALA A 142 -23.52 -6.21 10.93
N LEU A 143 -22.29 -5.74 10.71
CA LEU A 143 -21.43 -5.26 11.80
C LEU A 143 -22.05 -4.07 12.54
N LEU A 144 -22.74 -3.15 11.84
CA LEU A 144 -23.43 -2.04 12.49
C LEU A 144 -24.57 -2.46 13.40
N LYS A 145 -25.36 -3.46 13.00
CA LYS A 145 -26.40 -3.99 13.88
C LYS A 145 -25.80 -4.43 15.21
N HIS A 146 -24.62 -5.04 15.16
CA HIS A 146 -23.87 -5.41 16.36
C HIS A 146 -23.22 -4.21 17.06
N GLN A 147 -22.86 -3.11 16.40
CA GLN A 147 -22.39 -1.88 17.06
C GLN A 147 -23.43 -1.30 18.04
N ALA A 148 -24.71 -1.28 17.65
CA ALA A 148 -25.78 -0.86 18.55
C ALA A 148 -25.88 -1.79 19.78
N GLU A 149 -25.63 -3.08 19.58
CA GLU A 149 -25.59 -4.08 20.65
C GLU A 149 -24.33 -3.96 21.53
N VAL A 150 -23.20 -3.49 20.98
CA VAL A 150 -21.95 -3.23 21.74
C VAL A 150 -22.20 -2.22 22.86
N LYS A 151 -23.03 -1.19 22.61
CA LYS A 151 -23.41 -0.22 23.66
C LYS A 151 -24.19 -0.85 24.81
N ALA A 152 -25.00 -1.87 24.51
CA ALA A 152 -25.89 -2.48 25.48
C ALA A 152 -25.29 -3.71 26.19
N GLN A 153 -24.45 -4.47 25.50
CA GLN A 153 -23.99 -5.80 25.91
C GLN A 153 -22.46 -5.92 25.93
N GLY A 154 -21.75 -4.83 25.66
CA GLY A 154 -20.30 -4.82 25.55
C GLY A 154 -19.81 -5.43 24.24
N THR A 155 -18.48 -5.47 24.09
CA THR A 155 -17.82 -5.80 22.82
C THR A 155 -17.83 -7.29 22.45
N GLU A 156 -18.34 -8.15 23.33
CA GLU A 156 -18.33 -9.61 23.16
C GLU A 156 -19.23 -10.09 22.01
N THR A 157 -20.35 -9.40 21.76
CA THR A 157 -21.29 -9.73 20.67
C THR A 157 -20.65 -9.57 19.29
N LEU A 158 -19.91 -8.47 19.09
CA LEU A 158 -19.19 -8.17 17.86
C LEU A 158 -18.04 -9.14 17.60
N GLU A 159 -17.26 -9.49 18.64
CA GLU A 159 -16.19 -10.49 18.54
C GLU A 159 -16.73 -11.86 18.12
N LYS A 160 -17.85 -12.28 18.74
CA LYS A 160 -18.52 -13.54 18.40
C LYS A 160 -18.97 -13.55 16.94
N TYR A 161 -19.60 -12.46 16.49
CA TYR A 161 -20.05 -12.32 15.11
C TYR A 161 -18.90 -12.38 14.09
N LEU A 162 -17.82 -11.64 14.34
CA LEU A 162 -16.63 -11.67 13.48
C LEU A 162 -16.03 -13.09 13.40
N ASN A 163 -16.00 -13.82 14.52
CA ASN A 163 -15.51 -15.20 14.57
C ASN A 163 -16.42 -16.16 13.79
N GLU A 164 -17.74 -15.99 13.84
CA GLU A 164 -18.70 -16.78 13.06
C GLU A 164 -18.48 -16.61 11.54
N ILE A 165 -18.23 -15.38 11.08
CA ILE A 165 -17.94 -15.11 9.65
C ILE A 165 -16.56 -15.62 9.24
N ALA A 166 -15.58 -15.57 10.14
CA ALA A 166 -14.22 -16.04 9.87
C ALA A 166 -14.15 -17.53 9.50
N HIS A 167 -15.18 -18.32 9.81
CA HIS A 167 -15.27 -19.72 9.40
C HIS A 167 -15.63 -19.94 7.91
N ASN A 168 -16.02 -18.90 7.18
CA ASN A 168 -16.25 -18.97 5.73
C ASN A 168 -14.92 -18.85 4.94
N THR A 169 -14.88 -19.25 3.66
CA THR A 169 -13.64 -19.28 2.84
C THR A 169 -13.49 -18.12 1.85
N SER A 170 -14.32 -17.07 1.97
CA SER A 170 -14.32 -15.90 1.08
C SER A 170 -13.26 -14.86 1.47
N ALA A 171 -13.01 -13.87 0.59
CA ALA A 171 -12.16 -12.71 0.92
C ALA A 171 -12.71 -11.90 2.11
N THR A 172 -14.05 -11.88 2.24
CA THR A 172 -14.78 -11.33 3.40
C THR A 172 -14.37 -12.02 4.71
N ALA A 173 -14.16 -13.34 4.68
CA ALA A 173 -13.71 -14.07 5.86
C ALA A 173 -12.27 -13.74 6.28
N TRP A 174 -11.38 -13.44 5.32
CA TRP A 174 -10.04 -12.94 5.64
C TRP A 174 -10.12 -11.57 6.32
N LEU A 175 -10.95 -10.66 5.80
CA LEU A 175 -11.14 -9.33 6.39
C LEU A 175 -11.73 -9.42 7.81
N ALA A 176 -12.78 -10.22 8.00
CA ALA A 176 -13.38 -10.48 9.32
C ALA A 176 -12.35 -11.09 10.30
N THR A 177 -11.51 -12.02 9.84
CA THR A 177 -10.42 -12.59 10.65
C THR A 177 -9.44 -11.51 11.09
N MET A 178 -9.03 -10.61 10.18
CA MET A 178 -8.12 -9.53 10.52
C MET A 178 -8.74 -8.52 11.50
N TYR A 179 -10.00 -8.13 11.30
CA TYR A 179 -10.71 -7.26 12.23
C TYR A 179 -10.86 -7.90 13.61
N SER A 180 -11.26 -9.17 13.71
CA SER A 180 -11.31 -9.91 14.98
C SER A 180 -9.95 -9.90 15.71
N ARG A 181 -8.87 -10.16 14.96
CA ARG A 181 -7.50 -10.13 15.52
C ARG A 181 -7.09 -8.73 16.01
N TYR A 182 -7.39 -7.67 15.26
CA TYR A 182 -7.07 -6.31 15.69
C TYR A 182 -7.90 -5.88 16.90
N PHE A 183 -9.15 -6.34 16.99
CA PHE A 183 -10.03 -6.09 18.12
C PHE A 183 -9.47 -6.71 19.41
N GLY A 184 -9.16 -8.01 19.38
CA GLY A 184 -8.53 -8.69 20.51
C GLY A 184 -7.15 -8.09 20.87
N TYR A 185 -6.38 -7.71 19.85
CA TYR A 185 -5.06 -7.12 20.03
C TYR A 185 -5.13 -5.76 20.73
N GLN A 186 -6.10 -4.92 20.33
CA GLN A 186 -6.36 -3.62 20.95
C GLN A 186 -6.81 -3.78 22.41
N ARG A 187 -7.75 -4.70 22.69
CA ARG A 187 -8.20 -4.94 24.07
C ARG A 187 -7.06 -5.36 24.98
N ARG A 188 -6.18 -6.25 24.52
CA ARG A 188 -5.00 -6.68 25.30
C ARG A 188 -3.96 -5.60 25.53
N ARG A 189 -3.93 -4.57 24.67
CA ARG A 189 -3.05 -3.40 24.84
C ARG A 189 -3.55 -2.48 25.95
N ILE A 190 -4.87 -2.41 26.14
CA ILE A 190 -5.49 -1.65 27.23
C ILE A 190 -5.52 -2.47 28.51
N ASP A 191 -6.00 -3.71 28.43
CA ASP A 191 -6.10 -4.65 29.54
C ASP A 191 -5.25 -5.90 29.27
N SER A 192 -4.07 -5.93 29.89
CA SER A 192 -3.13 -7.06 29.74
C SER A 192 -3.67 -8.41 30.27
N LEU A 193 -4.70 -8.39 31.11
CA LEU A 193 -5.33 -9.59 31.69
C LEU A 193 -6.47 -10.13 30.84
N TYR A 194 -6.93 -9.37 29.83
CA TYR A 194 -8.01 -9.80 28.96
C TYR A 194 -7.73 -11.17 28.31
N SER A 195 -8.73 -12.05 28.42
CA SER A 195 -8.72 -13.42 27.92
C SER A 195 -10.00 -13.65 27.12
N GLN A 196 -9.87 -14.09 25.88
CA GLN A 196 -11.00 -14.37 25.01
C GLN A 196 -11.55 -15.78 25.24
N SER A 197 -10.69 -16.74 25.56
CA SER A 197 -11.10 -18.14 25.76
C SER A 197 -11.44 -18.49 27.21
N GLY A 198 -10.96 -17.71 28.18
CA GLY A 198 -10.96 -18.10 29.60
C GLY A 198 -10.01 -19.27 29.95
N ASP A 199 -9.37 -19.89 28.95
CA ASP A 199 -8.43 -21.00 29.09
C ASP A 199 -7.02 -20.59 28.66
N LEU A 200 -6.03 -20.79 29.53
CA LEU A 200 -4.66 -20.34 29.32
C LEU A 200 -4.00 -20.93 28.06
N TYR A 201 -4.30 -22.19 27.72
CA TYR A 201 -3.69 -22.86 26.56
C TYR A 201 -4.32 -22.40 25.24
N ALA A 202 -5.65 -22.29 25.19
CA ALA A 202 -6.36 -21.74 24.05
C ALA A 202 -6.00 -20.26 23.83
N GLU A 203 -5.88 -19.49 24.92
CA GLU A 203 -5.53 -18.07 24.88
C GLU A 203 -4.12 -17.85 24.32
N ARG A 204 -3.19 -18.77 24.58
CA ARG A 204 -1.85 -18.74 23.98
C ARG A 204 -1.94 -18.76 22.46
N LYS A 205 -2.74 -19.68 21.89
CA LYS A 205 -2.93 -19.79 20.43
C LYS A 205 -3.64 -18.57 19.84
N VAL A 206 -4.54 -17.94 20.59
CA VAL A 206 -5.18 -16.69 20.16
C VAL A 206 -4.12 -15.58 20.07
N LYS A 207 -3.29 -15.41 21.12
CA LYS A 207 -2.22 -14.40 21.16
C LYS A 207 -1.17 -14.61 20.06
N GLU A 208 -0.80 -15.86 19.78
CA GLU A 208 0.12 -16.23 18.70
C GLU A 208 -0.42 -15.80 17.31
N LYS A 209 -1.73 -15.91 17.09
CA LYS A 209 -2.38 -15.43 15.85
C LYS A 209 -2.37 -13.92 15.68
N GLU A 210 -2.14 -13.15 16.75
CA GLU A 210 -2.03 -11.68 16.69
C GLU A 210 -0.64 -11.20 16.28
N ASN A 211 0.35 -12.09 16.18
CA ASN A 211 1.68 -11.73 15.74
C ASN A 211 1.66 -11.08 14.34
N ILE A 212 0.68 -11.41 13.49
CA ILE A 212 0.48 -10.71 12.22
C ILE A 212 0.10 -9.23 12.38
N CYS A 213 -0.68 -8.87 13.41
CA CYS A 213 -1.03 -7.47 13.69
C CYS A 213 0.25 -6.70 14.05
N ILE A 214 1.06 -7.27 14.93
CA ILE A 214 2.36 -6.69 15.33
C ILE A 214 3.26 -6.49 14.11
N VAL A 215 3.44 -7.53 13.30
CA VAL A 215 4.33 -7.48 12.12
C VAL A 215 3.80 -6.49 11.07
N ALA A 216 2.52 -6.54 10.73
CA ALA A 216 1.93 -5.64 9.74
C ALA A 216 2.02 -4.17 10.16
N THR A 217 1.65 -3.85 11.39
CA THR A 217 1.78 -2.51 11.97
C THR A 217 3.22 -2.00 11.92
N ARG A 218 4.20 -2.84 12.32
CA ARG A 218 5.62 -2.49 12.27
C ARG A 218 6.11 -2.22 10.86
N ILE A 219 5.73 -3.08 9.91
CA ILE A 219 6.09 -2.92 8.50
C ILE A 219 5.56 -1.58 7.98
N MET A 220 4.28 -1.27 8.21
CA MET A 220 3.69 -0.01 7.74
C MET A 220 4.36 1.21 8.36
N ASN A 221 4.57 1.24 9.68
CA ASN A 221 5.25 2.36 10.33
C ASN A 221 6.68 2.58 9.81
N LYS A 222 7.40 1.49 9.49
CA LYS A 222 8.75 1.55 8.94
C LYS A 222 8.76 1.95 7.45
N LEU A 223 7.69 1.63 6.71
CA LEU A 223 7.51 2.06 5.32
C LEU A 223 6.95 3.48 5.20
N TYR A 224 6.23 3.99 6.19
CA TYR A 224 5.57 5.30 6.15
C TYR A 224 6.52 6.45 5.77
N PRO A 225 7.76 6.55 6.26
CA PRO A 225 8.69 7.61 5.82
C PRO A 225 9.05 7.56 4.32
N TYR A 226 8.84 6.42 3.67
CA TYR A 226 9.20 6.19 2.27
C TYR A 226 7.99 6.15 1.34
N TRP A 227 6.90 5.52 1.78
CA TRP A 227 5.69 5.29 1.00
C TRP A 227 4.52 6.19 1.45
N GLY A 228 4.67 6.89 2.57
CA GLY A 228 3.60 7.67 3.18
C GLY A 228 2.36 6.83 3.46
N VAL A 229 1.19 7.41 3.17
CA VAL A 229 -0.11 6.72 3.33
C VAL A 229 -0.29 5.52 2.42
N TYR A 230 0.47 5.40 1.33
CA TYR A 230 0.42 4.22 0.46
C TYR A 230 0.92 2.94 1.15
N SER A 231 1.63 3.05 2.28
CA SER A 231 1.95 1.88 3.10
C SER A 231 0.71 1.13 3.59
N SER A 232 -0.47 1.77 3.69
CA SER A 232 -1.74 1.11 4.00
C SER A 232 -2.22 0.12 2.92
N LEU A 233 -1.76 0.25 1.67
CA LEU A 233 -2.06 -0.71 0.58
C LEU A 233 -1.57 -2.13 0.89
N ILE A 234 -0.67 -2.29 1.86
CA ILE A 234 -0.24 -3.61 2.34
C ILE A 234 -1.44 -4.45 2.78
N PHE A 235 -2.43 -3.89 3.47
CA PHE A 235 -3.59 -4.67 3.89
C PHE A 235 -4.42 -5.17 2.72
N ASN A 236 -4.66 -4.32 1.70
CA ASN A 236 -5.33 -4.72 0.47
C ASN A 236 -4.56 -5.85 -0.22
N ALA A 237 -3.24 -5.73 -0.32
CA ALA A 237 -2.41 -6.76 -0.94
C ALA A 237 -2.45 -8.10 -0.19
N LEU A 238 -2.49 -8.06 1.15
CA LEU A 238 -2.64 -9.25 1.99
C LEU A 238 -4.04 -9.88 1.87
N LYS A 239 -5.10 -9.07 1.75
CA LYS A 239 -6.47 -9.53 1.47
C LYS A 239 -6.53 -10.24 0.11
N GLU A 240 -6.04 -9.60 -0.95
CA GLU A 240 -6.03 -10.12 -2.32
C GLU A 240 -5.26 -11.43 -2.48
N THR A 241 -4.26 -11.63 -1.63
CA THR A 241 -3.46 -12.85 -1.62
C THR A 241 -3.84 -13.85 -0.54
N ARG A 242 -4.87 -13.54 0.27
CA ARG A 242 -5.37 -14.32 1.40
C ARG A 242 -4.23 -14.80 2.30
N PHE A 243 -3.35 -13.89 2.68
CA PHE A 243 -2.13 -14.23 3.42
C PHE A 243 -2.46 -14.81 4.79
N LYS A 244 -2.06 -16.06 5.05
CA LYS A 244 -2.43 -16.80 6.28
C LYS A 244 -1.52 -16.57 7.48
N ALA A 245 -0.32 -16.02 7.27
CA ALA A 245 0.65 -15.68 8.32
C ALA A 245 0.98 -16.79 9.36
N SER A 246 0.67 -18.06 9.09
CA SER A 246 0.77 -19.15 10.07
C SER A 246 2.18 -19.36 10.64
N TYR A 247 3.21 -19.00 9.87
CA TYR A 247 4.59 -19.03 10.33
C TYR A 247 4.85 -18.12 11.54
N LEU A 248 4.09 -17.03 11.70
CA LEU A 248 4.27 -16.10 12.80
C LEU A 248 3.74 -16.64 14.14
N GLU A 249 2.93 -17.70 14.14
CA GLU A 249 2.31 -18.24 15.37
C GLU A 249 3.38 -18.73 16.37
N ASP A 250 4.51 -19.27 15.89
CA ASP A 250 5.57 -19.82 16.74
C ASP A 250 6.77 -18.86 16.96
N ILE A 251 6.61 -17.57 16.66
CA ILE A 251 7.71 -16.59 16.70
C ILE A 251 7.63 -15.70 17.93
N SER A 252 8.77 -15.50 18.61
CA SER A 252 8.83 -14.63 19.78
C SER A 252 8.72 -13.14 19.39
N LYS A 253 8.20 -12.31 20.30
CA LYS A 253 8.02 -10.86 20.06
C LYS A 253 9.30 -10.12 19.62
N LYS A 254 10.47 -10.54 20.14
CA LYS A 254 11.78 -9.97 19.78
C LYS A 254 12.17 -10.28 18.34
N GLU A 255 11.83 -11.47 17.86
CA GLU A 255 12.11 -11.92 16.49
C GLU A 255 11.16 -11.29 15.46
N LEU A 256 9.93 -10.95 15.86
CA LEU A 256 8.98 -10.24 14.98
C LEU A 256 9.52 -8.89 14.47
N ASP A 257 10.35 -8.19 15.25
CA ASP A 257 10.98 -6.93 14.82
C ASP A 257 11.96 -7.17 13.66
N GLN A 258 12.81 -8.20 13.82
CA GLN A 258 13.75 -8.60 12.78
C GLN A 258 12.99 -8.99 11.51
N ILE A 259 11.95 -9.81 11.61
CA ILE A 259 11.12 -10.19 10.46
C ILE A 259 10.55 -8.95 9.75
N ALA A 260 10.03 -7.98 10.50
CA ALA A 260 9.52 -6.73 9.93
C ALA A 260 10.63 -5.95 9.20
N ASP A 261 11.83 -5.86 9.77
CA ASP A 261 12.98 -5.20 9.11
C ASP A 261 13.37 -5.86 7.79
N LEU A 262 13.39 -7.19 7.74
CA LEU A 262 13.69 -7.93 6.51
C LEU A 262 12.62 -7.67 5.45
N VAL A 263 11.34 -7.68 5.83
CA VAL A 263 10.23 -7.40 4.91
C VAL A 263 10.32 -5.98 4.37
N VAL A 264 10.52 -4.99 5.23
CA VAL A 264 10.66 -3.58 4.84
C VAL A 264 11.84 -3.40 3.88
N THR A 265 12.98 -4.02 4.20
CA THR A 265 14.18 -3.97 3.36
C THR A 265 13.89 -4.50 1.95
N LEU A 266 13.25 -5.67 1.86
CA LEU A 266 12.89 -6.27 0.58
C LEU A 266 11.88 -5.42 -0.20
N LEU A 267 10.85 -4.89 0.48
CA LEU A 267 9.83 -4.04 -0.16
C LEU A 267 10.42 -2.72 -0.69
N LEU A 268 11.33 -2.09 0.05
CA LEU A 268 12.03 -0.87 -0.39
C LEU A 268 13.02 -1.13 -1.54
N GLN A 269 13.38 -2.39 -1.79
CA GLN A 269 14.26 -2.79 -2.90
C GLN A 269 13.48 -3.19 -4.15
N THR A 270 12.17 -3.40 -4.02
CA THR A 270 11.27 -3.70 -5.13
C THR A 270 10.65 -2.40 -5.64
N GLU A 271 10.76 -2.17 -6.95
CA GLU A 271 10.00 -1.11 -7.61
C GLU A 271 8.59 -1.63 -7.93
N ILE A 272 7.58 -0.93 -7.42
CA ILE A 272 6.16 -1.24 -7.62
C ILE A 272 5.51 0.00 -8.22
N ASN A 273 5.15 -0.08 -9.49
CA ASN A 273 4.37 0.94 -10.17
C ASN A 273 2.92 0.47 -10.20
N LEU A 274 2.01 1.32 -9.73
CA LEU A 274 0.59 1.04 -9.61
C LEU A 274 -0.23 2.11 -10.32
N THR A 275 -1.24 1.70 -11.07
CA THR A 275 -2.32 2.59 -11.51
C THR A 275 -3.63 2.09 -10.90
N ILE A 276 -4.19 2.85 -9.95
CA ILE A 276 -5.43 2.47 -9.26
C ILE A 276 -6.43 3.63 -9.29
N SER A 277 -7.73 3.33 -9.26
CA SER A 277 -8.76 4.37 -9.17
C SER A 277 -8.60 5.17 -7.87
N LYS A 278 -8.84 6.48 -7.92
CA LYS A 278 -8.79 7.36 -6.74
C LYS A 278 -9.79 6.94 -5.65
N ASP A 279 -10.86 6.25 -6.03
CA ASP A 279 -11.89 5.76 -5.12
C ASP A 279 -11.64 4.33 -4.62
N THR A 280 -10.47 3.76 -4.94
CA THR A 280 -10.08 2.42 -4.46
C THR A 280 -10.13 2.40 -2.93
N PRO A 281 -10.94 1.51 -2.33
CA PRO A 281 -11.11 1.49 -0.89
C PRO A 281 -9.92 0.78 -0.22
N ILE A 282 -9.27 1.46 0.71
CA ILE A 282 -8.08 1.01 1.42
C ILE A 282 -8.46 0.53 2.82
N ILE A 283 -8.11 -0.70 3.13
CA ILE A 283 -8.38 -1.31 4.44
C ILE A 283 -7.55 -0.60 5.51
N ASN A 284 -8.20 -0.12 6.56
CA ASN A 284 -7.58 0.56 7.68
C ASN A 284 -8.14 0.01 9.00
N PRO A 285 -7.41 -0.88 9.70
CA PRO A 285 -7.88 -1.46 10.96
C PRO A 285 -8.12 -0.43 12.07
N ALA A 286 -7.38 0.68 12.09
CA ALA A 286 -7.64 1.75 13.06
C ALA A 286 -8.98 2.45 12.77
N PHE A 287 -9.31 2.66 11.50
CA PHE A 287 -10.58 3.23 11.10
C PHE A 287 -11.74 2.32 11.49
N PHE A 288 -11.61 1.02 11.22
CA PHE A 288 -12.56 0.01 11.70
C PHE A 288 -12.77 0.12 13.21
N LEU A 289 -11.69 0.04 14.00
CA LEU A 289 -11.80 0.06 15.46
C LEU A 289 -12.37 1.37 15.99
N ALA A 290 -12.02 2.52 15.39
CA ALA A 290 -12.57 3.83 15.79
C ALA A 290 -14.09 3.89 15.64
N ILE A 291 -14.65 3.30 14.58
CA ILE A 291 -16.10 3.18 14.40
C ILE A 291 -16.71 2.35 15.55
N PHE A 292 -16.23 1.11 15.76
CA PHE A 292 -16.92 0.18 16.66
C PHE A 292 -16.65 0.41 18.14
N LEU A 293 -15.52 1.01 18.49
CA LEU A 293 -15.16 1.33 19.87
C LEU A 293 -15.58 2.74 20.25
N GLU A 294 -16.03 3.56 19.29
CA GLU A 294 -16.35 4.99 19.47
C GLU A 294 -15.20 5.76 20.14
N GLN A 295 -13.96 5.41 19.76
CA GLN A 295 -12.74 6.03 20.25
C GLN A 295 -12.10 6.90 19.17
N PRO A 296 -11.41 8.00 19.54
CA PRO A 296 -10.71 8.83 18.58
C PRO A 296 -9.72 8.02 17.72
N TYR A 297 -9.70 8.27 16.42
CA TYR A 297 -8.81 7.59 15.47
C TYR A 297 -7.34 7.64 15.90
N SER A 298 -6.89 8.81 16.34
CA SER A 298 -5.51 9.03 16.79
C SER A 298 -5.14 8.16 18.00
N GLU A 299 -6.07 7.95 18.94
CA GLU A 299 -5.88 7.10 20.13
C GLU A 299 -5.85 5.62 19.76
N ILE A 300 -6.74 5.19 18.86
CA ILE A 300 -6.73 3.82 18.32
C ILE A 300 -5.40 3.55 17.63
N CYS A 301 -4.95 4.44 16.75
CA CYS A 301 -3.66 4.32 16.07
C CYS A 301 -2.52 4.10 17.06
N LYS A 302 -2.41 4.91 18.11
CA LYS A 302 -1.38 4.75 19.15
C LYS A 302 -1.51 3.40 19.87
N THR A 303 -2.73 2.98 20.18
CA THR A 303 -2.98 1.73 20.92
C THR A 303 -2.60 0.49 20.12
N ILE A 304 -2.89 0.46 18.82
CA ILE A 304 -2.54 -0.67 17.95
C ILE A 304 -1.14 -0.52 17.30
N GLY A 305 -0.40 0.53 17.67
CA GLY A 305 0.96 0.81 17.26
C GLY A 305 1.12 1.42 15.87
N LEU A 306 0.08 2.01 15.29
CA LEU A 306 0.12 2.80 14.04
C LEU A 306 0.39 4.28 14.30
N ASP A 307 1.37 4.58 15.15
CA ASP A 307 1.66 5.94 15.61
C ASP A 307 1.86 6.94 14.47
N ARG A 308 2.50 6.52 13.37
CA ARG A 308 2.75 7.36 12.19
C ARG A 308 1.47 7.81 11.46
N PHE A 309 0.38 7.10 11.66
CA PHE A 309 -0.92 7.42 11.07
C PHE A 309 -1.81 8.23 12.03
N SER A 310 -1.42 8.38 13.30
CA SER A 310 -2.27 9.03 14.31
C SER A 310 -2.50 10.52 14.07
N ASP A 311 -1.67 11.15 13.23
CA ASP A 311 -1.78 12.55 12.85
C ASP A 311 -2.70 12.78 11.62
N LEU A 312 -3.21 11.70 11.01
CA LEU A 312 -4.22 11.82 9.96
C LEU A 312 -5.55 12.24 10.60
N ASP A 313 -6.03 13.43 10.26
CA ASP A 313 -7.32 13.96 10.74
C ASP A 313 -8.49 13.31 10.00
N LEU A 314 -8.77 12.04 10.37
CA LEU A 314 -9.80 11.20 9.76
C LEU A 314 -11.07 11.09 10.59
N GLN A 315 -11.18 11.82 11.71
CA GLN A 315 -12.28 11.63 12.66
C GLN A 315 -13.63 12.05 12.07
N GLU A 316 -13.66 13.12 11.28
CA GLU A 316 -14.86 13.57 10.60
C GLU A 316 -15.36 12.53 9.58
N GLU A 317 -14.45 11.98 8.76
CA GLU A 317 -14.77 10.93 7.80
C GLU A 317 -15.29 9.66 8.49
N ILE A 318 -14.72 9.32 9.64
CA ILE A 318 -15.19 8.21 10.48
C ILE A 318 -16.62 8.45 10.94
N ASN A 319 -16.94 9.67 11.41
CA ASN A 319 -18.27 10.00 11.89
C ASN A 319 -19.31 9.97 10.75
N VAL A 320 -18.95 10.51 9.58
CA VAL A 320 -19.79 10.47 8.37
C VAL A 320 -20.02 9.03 7.92
N LEU A 321 -18.97 8.20 7.88
CA LEU A 321 -19.07 6.80 7.50
C LEU A 321 -19.86 5.99 8.53
N ALA A 322 -19.66 6.21 9.83
CA ALA A 322 -20.45 5.58 10.88
C ALA A 322 -21.96 5.90 10.75
N GLY A 323 -22.30 7.16 10.43
CA GLY A 323 -23.68 7.58 10.20
C GLY A 323 -24.33 7.00 8.95
N SER A 324 -23.54 6.77 7.89
CA SER A 324 -24.03 6.34 6.57
C SER A 324 -23.92 4.84 6.29
N LEU A 325 -23.08 4.10 7.02
CA LEU A 325 -22.91 2.64 6.89
C LEU A 325 -24.26 1.90 7.00
N GLY A 326 -25.23 2.44 7.77
CA GLY A 326 -26.55 1.83 7.98
C GLY A 326 -27.54 2.05 6.85
N GLN A 327 -27.25 3.02 5.97
CA GLN A 327 -28.13 3.45 4.88
C GLN A 327 -27.60 3.04 3.49
N LEU A 328 -26.29 2.90 3.33
CA LEU A 328 -25.64 2.84 2.01
C LEU A 328 -24.90 1.52 1.69
N GLY A 329 -24.91 0.52 2.59
CA GLY A 329 -24.21 -0.74 2.34
C GLY A 329 -22.70 -0.55 2.12
N LEU A 330 -22.09 0.38 2.86
CA LEU A 330 -20.68 0.74 2.65
C LEU A 330 -19.73 -0.34 3.20
N GLU A 331 -18.55 -0.45 2.59
CA GLU A 331 -17.52 -1.40 3.00
C GLU A 331 -16.85 -0.92 4.30
N CYS A 332 -17.09 -1.67 5.38
CA CYS A 332 -16.67 -1.28 6.71
C CYS A 332 -15.14 -1.29 6.91
N GLY A 333 -14.61 -0.24 7.55
CA GLY A 333 -13.19 -0.13 7.89
C GLY A 333 -12.28 0.17 6.69
N GLN A 334 -12.84 0.66 5.59
CA GLN A 334 -12.11 1.03 4.39
C GLN A 334 -12.30 2.51 4.08
N ILE A 335 -11.27 3.15 3.53
CA ILE A 335 -11.24 4.58 3.19
C ILE A 335 -10.76 4.72 1.76
N PRO A 336 -11.39 5.55 0.91
CA PRO A 336 -10.86 5.84 -0.41
C PRO A 336 -9.40 6.31 -0.34
N VAL A 337 -8.57 5.81 -1.26
CA VAL A 337 -7.15 6.20 -1.32
C VAL A 337 -7.00 7.72 -1.53
N SER A 338 -7.89 8.34 -2.31
CA SER A 338 -7.94 9.80 -2.50
C SER A 338 -8.07 10.56 -1.18
N THR A 339 -8.97 10.12 -0.30
CA THR A 339 -9.17 10.72 1.03
C THR A 339 -7.93 10.58 1.90
N LEU A 340 -7.30 9.39 1.92
CA LEU A 340 -6.06 9.17 2.67
C LEU A 340 -4.93 10.08 2.20
N VAL A 341 -4.77 10.22 0.87
CA VAL A 341 -3.73 11.07 0.29
C VAL A 341 -4.00 12.54 0.58
N ALA A 342 -5.24 13.01 0.41
CA ALA A 342 -5.63 14.38 0.72
C ALA A 342 -5.33 14.75 2.19
N LYS A 343 -5.67 13.86 3.13
CA LYS A 343 -5.43 14.08 4.57
C LYS A 343 -3.96 13.99 4.98
N SER A 344 -3.13 13.32 4.18
CA SER A 344 -1.69 13.24 4.42
C SER A 344 -0.92 14.49 3.98
N GLY A 345 -1.53 15.35 3.15
CA GLY A 345 -0.83 16.48 2.54
C GLY A 345 0.25 16.10 1.53
N MET A 346 0.30 14.83 1.09
CA MET A 346 1.24 14.37 0.07
C MET A 346 0.81 14.83 -1.32
N GLU A 347 1.76 15.30 -2.12
CA GLU A 347 1.56 15.50 -3.55
C GLU A 347 1.44 14.14 -4.27
N PHE A 348 0.57 14.05 -5.27
CA PHE A 348 0.36 12.84 -6.04
C PHE A 348 0.05 13.14 -7.50
N GLU A 349 0.40 12.20 -8.37
CA GLU A 349 0.08 12.26 -9.79
C GLU A 349 -1.26 11.56 -10.04
N CYS A 350 -2.22 12.31 -10.58
CA CYS A 350 -3.52 11.81 -11.00
C CYS A 350 -3.67 11.99 -12.51
N HIS A 351 -4.02 10.93 -13.21
CA HIS A 351 -4.42 11.00 -14.61
C HIS A 351 -5.90 10.59 -14.68
N GLU A 352 -6.75 11.57 -15.01
CA GLU A 352 -8.20 11.42 -15.00
C GLU A 352 -8.69 11.00 -13.60
N GLU A 353 -9.21 9.77 -13.48
CA GLU A 353 -9.79 9.16 -12.28
C GLU A 353 -8.83 8.18 -11.59
N ASN A 354 -7.60 8.07 -12.07
CA ASN A 354 -6.61 7.11 -11.60
C ASN A 354 -5.39 7.79 -10.98
N LEU A 355 -4.96 7.27 -9.84
CA LEU A 355 -3.70 7.60 -9.19
C LEU A 355 -2.58 6.74 -9.77
N VAL A 356 -1.49 7.39 -10.16
CA VAL A 356 -0.24 6.71 -10.54
C VAL A 356 0.70 6.75 -9.34
N ILE A 357 0.96 5.58 -8.77
CA ILE A 357 1.74 5.43 -7.54
C ILE A 357 3.02 4.67 -7.88
N ARG A 358 4.17 5.26 -7.53
CA ARG A 358 5.48 4.61 -7.67
C ARG A 358 6.08 4.39 -6.30
N LEU A 359 6.13 3.13 -5.88
CA LEU A 359 6.72 2.71 -4.61
C LEU A 359 8.07 2.04 -4.90
N GLY A 360 9.07 2.28 -4.08
CA GLY A 360 10.36 1.63 -4.27
C GLY A 360 11.50 2.31 -3.52
N PRO A 361 12.75 2.13 -3.98
CA PRO A 361 13.91 2.71 -3.33
C PRO A 361 13.81 4.23 -3.28
N LEU A 362 14.28 4.86 -2.19
CA LEU A 362 14.32 6.31 -1.87
C LEU A 362 14.54 7.34 -3.02
N GLN A 363 14.96 6.93 -4.21
CA GLN A 363 15.15 7.79 -5.38
C GLN A 363 14.05 7.66 -6.47
N SER A 364 13.18 6.64 -6.42
CA SER A 364 12.01 6.56 -7.34
C SER A 364 10.84 7.42 -6.87
N VAL A 365 10.85 7.83 -5.60
CA VAL A 365 9.91 8.79 -4.99
C VAL A 365 10.50 10.20 -5.13
N GLN A 366 10.75 10.65 -6.36
CA GLN A 366 10.95 12.08 -6.62
C GLN A 366 9.65 12.64 -7.21
N SER A 367 9.11 13.59 -6.46
CA SER A 367 8.21 14.64 -6.88
C SER A 367 8.54 15.09 -8.31
N GLY A 368 7.50 15.22 -9.13
CA GLY A 368 7.58 15.81 -10.46
C GLY A 368 7.99 17.27 -10.41
N GLN A 369 9.26 17.56 -10.17
CA GLN A 369 9.88 18.82 -10.57
C GLN A 369 10.33 18.70 -12.04
N GLY A 370 9.35 18.73 -12.93
CA GLY A 370 9.55 18.99 -14.35
C GLY A 370 9.10 20.41 -14.67
N ASN A 371 10.04 21.33 -14.86
CA ASN A 371 9.76 22.68 -15.34
C ASN A 371 9.14 22.67 -16.74
N SER A 372 8.07 23.49 -16.89
CA SER A 372 7.51 24.10 -18.12
C SER A 372 6.94 23.16 -19.20
N HIS A 373 5.66 23.22 -19.59
CA HIS A 373 4.95 24.40 -20.13
C HIS A 373 3.41 24.30 -20.02
N GLN A 374 2.77 25.41 -19.63
CA GLN A 374 1.36 25.82 -19.88
C GLN A 374 0.24 24.78 -19.70
N GLY A 375 -0.24 24.66 -18.47
CA GLY A 375 -1.60 24.28 -18.11
C GLY A 375 -1.77 24.60 -16.63
N SER A 376 -2.62 25.57 -16.29
CA SER A 376 -2.80 26.00 -14.89
C SER A 376 -3.02 24.79 -13.97
N PRO A 377 -2.26 24.64 -12.87
CA PRO A 377 -2.58 23.65 -11.87
C PRO A 377 -3.88 24.08 -11.19
N HIS A 378 -4.95 23.29 -11.34
CA HIS A 378 -6.09 23.42 -10.46
C HIS A 378 -5.60 23.09 -9.04
N ASN A 379 -5.50 24.10 -8.18
CA ASN A 379 -5.29 23.93 -6.75
C ASN A 379 -6.55 23.26 -6.17
N TRP A 380 -6.51 21.95 -5.91
CA TRP A 380 -7.61 21.22 -5.26
C TRP A 380 -7.70 21.47 -3.76
N SER A 381 -6.94 22.43 -3.20
CA SER A 381 -7.13 22.88 -1.81
C SER A 381 -8.52 23.48 -1.56
N GLU A 382 -9.27 23.83 -2.61
CA GLU A 382 -10.67 24.27 -2.52
C GLU A 382 -11.70 23.15 -2.73
N ALA A 383 -11.27 21.97 -3.22
CA ALA A 383 -12.17 20.88 -3.57
C ALA A 383 -12.46 19.90 -2.42
N GLY A 384 -11.87 20.12 -1.25
CA GLY A 384 -12.27 19.44 -0.01
C GLY A 384 -13.74 19.71 0.40
N ASN A 385 -14.40 20.68 -0.23
CA ASN A 385 -15.80 21.03 0.02
C ASN A 385 -16.79 20.55 -1.06
N ASP A 386 -16.33 20.10 -2.23
CA ASP A 386 -17.24 19.79 -3.35
C ASP A 386 -17.88 18.39 -3.27
N TRP A 387 -17.34 17.48 -2.44
CA TRP A 387 -17.95 16.16 -2.23
C TRP A 387 -19.20 16.23 -1.34
N MET A 388 -19.40 17.34 -0.59
CA MET A 388 -20.63 17.58 0.18
C MET A 388 -21.82 18.03 -0.69
N GLN A 389 -21.61 18.37 -1.97
CA GLN A 389 -22.72 18.78 -2.85
C GLN A 389 -23.55 17.60 -3.39
N PHE A 390 -23.07 16.36 -3.27
CA PHE A 390 -23.83 15.17 -3.66
C PHE A 390 -24.72 14.58 -2.54
N VAL A 391 -24.73 15.18 -1.34
CA VAL A 391 -25.60 14.77 -0.21
C VAL A 391 -26.59 15.88 0.15
N ASN A 392 -27.17 16.54 -0.86
CA ASN A 392 -28.41 17.32 -0.71
C ASN A 392 -29.47 16.76 -1.65
N LEU A 393 -30.01 15.60 -1.28
CA LEU A 393 -31.30 15.09 -1.76
C LEU A 393 -32.42 15.45 -0.76
N GLU A 394 -32.46 16.71 -0.34
CA GLU A 394 -33.67 17.33 0.22
C GLU A 394 -34.10 18.40 -0.78
N ASN A 395 -35.03 18.03 -1.67
CA ASN A 395 -35.88 18.85 -2.56
C ASN A 395 -35.99 18.25 -3.97
N THR A 396 -36.51 17.03 -4.06
CA THR A 396 -37.36 16.66 -5.20
C THR A 396 -38.81 16.73 -4.74
N GLU A 397 -39.43 17.85 -5.09
CA GLU A 397 -40.86 18.09 -4.94
C GLU A 397 -41.65 16.92 -5.54
N LEU A 398 -42.52 16.32 -4.73
CA LEU A 398 -43.54 15.38 -5.20
C LEU A 398 -44.55 16.15 -6.06
N PRO A 399 -44.81 15.76 -7.32
CA PRO A 399 -45.91 16.35 -8.06
C PRO A 399 -47.24 15.76 -7.57
N GLY A 400 -48.05 16.63 -6.96
CA GLY A 400 -49.50 16.70 -7.22
C GLY A 400 -50.38 15.67 -6.51
N ARG A 401 -50.94 16.08 -5.36
CA ARG A 401 -52.17 15.51 -4.79
C ARG A 401 -53.26 16.59 -4.83
N GLU A 402 -54.04 16.59 -5.90
CA GLU A 402 -55.39 17.16 -5.99
C GLU A 402 -56.29 16.06 -6.58
N GLY A 403 -57.48 15.72 -6.08
CA GLY A 403 -58.27 16.33 -5.05
C GLY A 403 -59.34 15.40 -4.48
N SER A 404 -60.11 16.02 -3.59
CA SER A 404 -61.27 15.61 -2.83
C SER A 404 -62.36 14.81 -3.56
N ASN A 405 -63.02 13.86 -2.88
CA ASN A 405 -64.35 14.08 -2.28
C ASN A 405 -64.99 12.79 -1.73
N GLY A 406 -65.45 12.89 -0.47
CA GLY A 406 -66.68 12.33 0.13
C GLY A 406 -67.12 10.89 -0.15
N HIS A 407 -67.33 10.11 0.91
CA HIS A 407 -68.68 9.93 1.48
C HIS A 407 -68.63 9.12 2.79
N LEU A 408 -69.33 9.65 3.80
CA LEU A 408 -69.82 8.92 4.97
C LEU A 408 -70.92 7.95 4.52
N GLY A 409 -70.98 6.77 5.12
CA GLY A 409 -72.07 5.82 4.91
C GLY A 409 -72.00 4.65 5.89
N SER A 410 -72.79 4.76 6.95
CA SER A 410 -73.00 3.82 8.04
C SER A 410 -73.59 2.46 7.60
N ALA A 411 -73.16 1.38 8.24
CA ALA A 411 -73.97 0.29 8.83
C ALA A 411 -73.04 -0.79 9.38
#